data_AF-A0AAD1B5J7-F1
#
_entry.id   AF-A0AAD1B5J7-F1
#
_cell.length_a   1.000
_cell.length_b   1.000
_cell.length_c   1.000
_cell.angle_alpha   90.00
_cell.angle_beta   90.00
_cell.angle_gamma   90.00
#
_symmetry.space_group_name_H-M   'P 1'
#
loop_
_entity.id
_entity.type
_entity.pdbx_description
1 polymer ?
#
loop_
_entity_poly.entity_id
_entity_poly.type
_entity_poly.pdbx_seq_one_letter_code
_entity_poly.pdbx_strand_id
1 'polypeptide(L)'
;MWKALLKRFPHRLKPPSEPHPTMTDSFSETQASVLIGTAEKMIEVWNRLSAQKQAALLARFGTQENAIAALVTTHLLQDQDA
;
A
#
# COMPACT_ATOMS: atom_id res chain seq x y z
N MET A 1 40.29 -3.60 -36.58
CA MET A 1 40.05 -2.43 -35.71
C MET A 1 39.14 -2.72 -34.49
N TRP A 2 38.31 -3.78 -34.49
CA TRP A 2 37.43 -4.13 -33.37
C TRP A 2 38.13 -4.78 -32.15
N LYS A 3 39.21 -5.55 -32.37
CA LYS A 3 39.95 -6.23 -31.28
C LYS A 3 40.60 -5.28 -30.27
N ALA A 4 40.94 -4.05 -30.69
CA ALA A 4 41.53 -3.03 -29.80
C ALA A 4 40.49 -2.39 -28.88
N LEU A 5 39.24 -2.27 -29.34
CA LEU A 5 38.13 -1.69 -28.57
C LEU A 5 37.75 -2.60 -27.38
N LEU A 6 37.79 -3.93 -27.57
CA LEU A 6 37.61 -4.92 -26.51
C LEU A 6 38.69 -4.85 -25.41
N LYS A 7 39.92 -4.47 -25.77
CA LYS A 7 41.06 -4.40 -24.83
C LYS A 7 41.04 -3.13 -23.95
N ARG A 8 40.33 -2.08 -24.39
CA ARG A 8 40.24 -0.78 -23.72
C ARG A 8 39.20 -0.74 -22.60
N PHE A 9 38.29 -1.71 -22.54
CA PHE A 9 37.19 -1.74 -21.59
C PHE A 9 37.08 -3.11 -20.87
N PRO A 10 38.00 -3.42 -19.92
CA PRO A 10 37.93 -4.66 -19.14
C PRO A 10 36.69 -4.75 -18.22
N HIS A 11 35.88 -3.70 -18.13
CA HIS A 11 34.66 -3.62 -17.30
C HIS A 11 33.35 -3.80 -18.10
N ARG A 12 33.42 -3.96 -19.43
CA ARG A 12 32.22 -4.08 -20.30
C ARG A 12 31.65 -5.50 -20.42
N LEU A 13 32.23 -6.47 -19.71
CA LEU A 13 31.67 -7.81 -19.54
C LEU A 13 31.49 -8.07 -18.04
N LYS A 14 30.53 -7.39 -17.42
CA LYS A 14 30.00 -7.88 -16.15
C LYS A 14 29.27 -9.19 -16.48
N PRO A 15 29.65 -10.35 -15.92
CA PRO A 15 28.88 -11.57 -16.09
C PRO A 15 27.45 -11.32 -15.59
N PRO A 16 26.42 -11.96 -16.18
CA PRO A 16 25.06 -11.94 -15.64
C PRO A 16 25.03 -12.76 -14.34
N SER A 17 25.63 -12.22 -13.29
CA SER A 17 25.84 -12.88 -12.00
C SER A 17 25.93 -11.86 -10.87
N GLU A 18 25.13 -10.80 -10.96
CA GLU A 18 24.60 -10.20 -9.76
C GLU A 18 23.13 -10.60 -9.72
N PRO A 19 22.65 -11.26 -8.65
CA PRO A 19 21.23 -11.20 -8.38
C PRO A 19 20.94 -9.71 -8.27
N HIS A 20 20.26 -9.16 -9.28
CA HIS A 20 19.42 -8.01 -9.04
C HIS A 20 18.67 -8.37 -7.74
N PRO A 21 18.62 -7.51 -6.71
CA PRO A 21 17.53 -7.67 -5.77
C PRO A 21 16.29 -7.59 -6.66
N THR A 22 15.75 -8.75 -7.04
CA THR A 22 14.32 -8.90 -7.19
C THR A 22 13.85 -8.34 -5.87
N MET A 23 13.48 -7.06 -5.86
CA MET A 23 12.52 -6.57 -4.90
C MET A 23 11.42 -7.59 -5.05
N THR A 24 11.40 -8.54 -4.15
CA THR A 24 10.28 -9.40 -3.92
C THR A 24 9.23 -8.40 -3.49
N ASP A 25 8.51 -7.85 -4.47
CA ASP A 25 7.16 -7.34 -4.35
C ASP A 25 6.22 -8.52 -4.01
N SER A 26 6.70 -9.43 -3.17
CA SER A 26 5.91 -10.49 -2.59
C SER A 26 5.27 -9.82 -1.41
N PHE A 27 4.12 -9.21 -1.70
CA PHE A 27 3.13 -8.89 -0.71
C PHE A 27 2.96 -10.10 0.20
N SER A 28 3.55 -10.01 1.39
CA SER A 28 3.66 -11.14 2.32
C SER A 28 2.26 -11.54 2.78
N GLU A 29 2.02 -12.82 3.01
CA GLU A 29 0.74 -13.30 3.55
C GLU A 29 0.38 -12.64 4.91
N THR A 30 1.39 -12.24 5.68
CA THR A 30 1.20 -11.43 6.88
C THR A 30 0.71 -10.03 6.55
N GLN A 31 1.24 -9.38 5.51
CA GLN A 31 0.76 -8.08 5.04
C GLN A 31 -0.66 -8.18 4.47
N ALA A 32 -0.96 -9.27 3.75
CA ALA A 32 -2.30 -9.56 3.26
C ALA A 32 -3.30 -9.72 4.39
N SER A 33 -2.97 -10.52 5.40
CA SER A 33 -3.82 -10.72 6.58
C SER A 33 -4.09 -9.41 7.32
N VAL A 34 -3.09 -8.55 7.46
CA VAL A 34 -3.25 -7.22 8.10
C VAL A 34 -4.15 -6.30 7.28
N LEU A 35 -3.97 -6.23 5.95
CA LEU A 35 -4.83 -5.41 5.10
C LEU A 35 -6.27 -5.93 5.06
N ILE A 36 -6.46 -7.25 4.99
CA ILE A 36 -7.79 -7.87 5.03
C ILE A 36 -8.47 -7.56 6.36
N GLY A 37 -7.81 -7.77 7.49
CA GLY A 37 -8.39 -7.44 8.80
C GLY A 37 -8.69 -5.95 8.98
N THR A 38 -7.90 -5.08 8.35
CA THR A 38 -8.16 -3.64 8.34
C THR A 38 -9.38 -3.30 7.49
N ALA A 39 -9.51 -3.89 6.31
CA ALA A 39 -10.68 -3.72 5.45
C ALA A 39 -11.96 -4.27 6.10
N GLU A 40 -11.88 -5.40 6.79
CA GLU A 40 -13.00 -5.96 7.56
C GLU A 40 -13.46 -5.00 8.66
N LYS A 41 -12.54 -4.43 9.44
CA LYS A 41 -12.86 -3.39 10.43
C LYS A 41 -13.48 -2.16 9.80
N MET A 42 -12.98 -1.71 8.66
CA MET A 42 -13.54 -0.58 7.91
C MET A 42 -15.01 -0.83 7.51
N ILE A 43 -15.32 -2.04 7.04
CA ILE A 43 -16.68 -2.45 6.67
C ILE A 43 -17.58 -2.56 7.91
N GLU A 44 -17.08 -3.13 9.01
CA GLU A 44 -17.82 -3.23 10.27
C GLU A 44 -18.21 -1.83 10.78
N VAL A 45 -17.25 -0.91 10.81
CA VAL A 45 -17.47 0.46 11.23
C VAL A 45 -18.48 1.15 10.30
N TRP A 46 -18.41 0.94 8.99
CA TRP A 46 -19.39 1.46 8.04
C TRP A 46 -20.79 0.90 8.28
N ASN A 47 -20.92 -0.40 8.52
CA ASN A 47 -22.20 -1.08 8.77
C ASN A 47 -22.85 -0.70 10.11
N ARG A 48 -22.06 -0.27 11.12
CA ARG A 48 -22.59 0.24 12.38
C ARG A 48 -23.18 1.65 12.25
N LEU A 49 -22.86 2.39 11.19
CA LEU A 49 -23.43 3.72 10.93
C LEU A 49 -24.85 3.59 10.37
N SER A 50 -25.77 4.43 10.85
CA SER A 50 -27.10 4.54 10.26
C SER A 50 -27.04 5.15 8.85
N ALA A 51 -28.02 4.82 8.00
CA ALA A 51 -28.08 5.31 6.61
C ALA A 51 -28.00 6.84 6.51
N GLN A 52 -28.54 7.57 7.50
CA GLN A 52 -28.44 9.04 7.56
C GLN A 52 -27.00 9.53 7.77
N LYS A 53 -26.22 8.85 8.62
CA LYS A 53 -24.80 9.19 8.85
C LYS A 53 -23.95 8.83 7.65
N GLN A 54 -24.21 7.68 7.02
CA GLN A 54 -23.56 7.28 5.77
C GLN A 54 -23.82 8.31 4.66
N ALA A 55 -25.06 8.77 4.50
CA ALA A 55 -25.41 9.81 3.53
C ALA A 55 -24.70 11.15 3.82
N ALA A 56 -24.62 11.56 5.08
CA ALA A 56 -23.91 12.79 5.48
C ALA A 56 -22.39 12.70 5.23
N LEU A 57 -21.81 11.52 5.44
CA LEU A 57 -20.42 11.22 5.14
C LEU A 57 -20.15 11.24 3.63
N LEU A 58 -21.00 10.59 2.83
CA LEU A 58 -20.93 10.62 1.37
C LEU A 58 -21.09 12.03 0.81
N ALA A 59 -21.98 12.85 1.39
CA ALA A 59 -22.15 14.24 1.00
C ALA A 59 -20.92 15.12 1.30
N ARG A 60 -20.11 14.76 2.30
CA ARG A 60 -18.89 15.50 2.69
C ARG A 60 -17.63 15.02 1.98
N PHE A 61 -17.47 13.71 1.82
CA PHE A 61 -16.24 13.09 1.35
C PHE A 61 -16.33 12.56 -0.09
N GLY A 62 -17.53 12.55 -0.67
CA GLY A 62 -17.80 12.21 -2.08
C GLY A 62 -17.76 10.73 -2.40
N THR A 63 -16.84 9.97 -1.81
CA THR A 63 -16.71 8.52 -1.99
C THR A 63 -16.78 7.78 -0.65
N GLN A 64 -17.20 6.52 -0.71
CA GLN A 64 -17.25 5.65 0.47
C GLN A 64 -15.86 5.44 1.08
N GLU A 65 -14.82 5.26 0.25
CA GLU A 65 -13.44 5.10 0.73
C GLU A 65 -12.93 6.33 1.48
N ASN A 66 -13.19 7.55 0.97
CA ASN A 66 -12.79 8.77 1.65
C ASN A 66 -13.56 8.97 2.96
N ALA A 67 -14.85 8.64 2.97
CA ALA A 67 -15.68 8.70 4.17
C ALA A 67 -15.18 7.75 5.26
N ILE A 68 -14.87 6.50 4.90
CA ILE A 68 -14.33 5.50 5.80
C ILE A 68 -12.93 5.92 6.28
N ALA A 69 -12.06 6.38 5.38
CA ALA A 69 -10.71 6.85 5.73
C ALA A 69 -10.78 8.00 6.75
N ALA A 70 -11.61 9.01 6.52
CA ALA A 70 -11.78 10.12 7.44
C ALA A 70 -12.33 9.68 8.80
N LEU A 71 -13.27 8.73 8.80
CA LEU A 71 -13.86 8.22 10.02
C LEU A 71 -12.88 7.34 10.82
N VAL A 72 -12.13 6.48 10.15
CA VAL A 72 -11.06 5.66 10.76
C VAL A 72 -9.94 6.56 11.30
N THR A 73 -9.52 7.58 10.57
CA THR A 73 -8.53 8.56 11.06
C THR A 73 -9.05 9.32 12.29
N THR A 74 -10.33 9.70 12.30
CA THR A 74 -10.93 10.35 13.48
C THR A 74 -10.96 9.41 14.68
N HIS A 75 -11.31 8.14 14.49
CA HIS A 75 -11.28 7.14 15.56
C HIS A 75 -9.86 6.83 16.05
N LEU A 76 -8.86 6.78 15.16
CA LEU A 76 -7.45 6.60 15.52
C LEU A 76 -6.93 7.79 16.33
N LEU A 77 -7.34 9.03 16.01
CA LEU A 77 -6.97 10.20 16.80
C LEU A 77 -7.63 10.18 18.18
N GLN A 78 -8.86 9.67 18.30
CA GLN A 78 -9.56 9.54 19.58
C GLN A 78 -8.97 8.45 20.49
N ASP A 79 -8.37 7.40 19.93
CA ASP A 79 -7.75 6.29 20.68
C ASP A 79 -6.33 6.62 21.17
N GLN A 80 -5.63 7.54 20.47
CA GLN A 80 -4.25 7.94 20.80
C GLN A 80 -4.15 8.96 21.96
N ASP A 81 -5.27 9.53 22.40
CA ASP A 81 -5.35 10.50 23.51
C ASP A 81 -5.86 9.86 24.84
N ALA A 82 -5.84 8.52 24.96
CA ALA A 82 -6.29 7.76 26.15
C ALA A 82 -5.15 7.25 27.05
#